data_AF-M9M115-F1
#
_entry.id   AF-M9M115-F1
#
_cell.length_a   1.000
_cell.length_b   1.000
_cell.length_c   1.000
_cell.angle_alpha   90.00
_cell.angle_beta   90.00
_cell.angle_gamma   90.00
#
_symmetry.space_group_name_H-M   'P 1'
#
loop_
_entity.id
_entity.type
_entity.pdbx_description
1 polymer ?
#
loop_
_entity_poly.entity_id
_entity_poly.type
_entity_poly.pdbx_seq_one_letter_code
_entity_poly.pdbx_strand_id
1 'polypeptide(L)'
;GPRRSLEVAEDSAALEWLAGGRPLGRFPLGGHIHLSGLPLTSELVRVLDTYVTLPVAVLEDPSGASRRPRYGTLGDVRLQVHGGAGGFEYRTLPSFLISPALAREVLALMKAAVTHRHRLKRRDSLCDPVIRAYHTGRTTEELRLIAWSAVRGLLAELEDEAVSAESGTERELALIRSFARRIDSGWRWNERADIRQAWAVGMEGTA
;
A
#
# COMPACT_ATOMS: atom_id res chain seq x y z
N GLY A 1 15.42 9.50 -37.98
CA GLY A 1 15.60 8.04 -37.94
C GLY A 1 14.25 7.41 -37.64
N PRO A 2 13.79 6.42 -38.41
CA PRO A 2 12.41 5.94 -38.28
C PRO A 2 12.25 5.23 -36.94
N ARG A 3 11.25 5.67 -36.17
CA ARG A 3 10.78 4.97 -34.97
C ARG A 3 10.21 3.62 -35.45
N ARG A 4 10.86 2.53 -35.06
CA ARG A 4 10.22 1.21 -35.12
C ARG A 4 9.06 1.23 -34.13
N SER A 5 7.85 1.42 -34.65
CA SER A 5 6.64 0.93 -34.02
C SER A 5 6.85 -0.55 -33.72
N LEU A 6 6.59 -0.95 -32.47
CA LEU A 6 6.48 -2.36 -32.10
C LEU A 6 5.25 -2.90 -32.85
N GLU A 7 5.48 -3.39 -34.05
CA GLU A 7 4.53 -4.27 -34.72
C GLU A 7 4.35 -5.49 -33.84
N VAL A 8 3.08 -5.75 -33.54
CA VAL A 8 2.61 -6.85 -32.71
C VAL A 8 3.12 -8.14 -33.32
N ALA A 9 4.09 -8.77 -32.67
CA ALA A 9 4.41 -10.16 -32.93
C ALA A 9 3.21 -10.98 -32.47
N GLU A 10 2.42 -11.43 -33.44
CA GLU A 10 1.48 -12.54 -33.30
C GLU A 10 2.27 -13.81 -32.99
N ASP A 11 2.51 -14.03 -31.71
CA ASP A 11 2.79 -15.35 -31.13
C ASP A 11 2.25 -15.28 -29.70
N SER A 12 1.07 -15.88 -29.48
CA SER A 12 0.17 -15.64 -28.35
C SER A 12 0.66 -16.26 -27.03
N ALA A 13 1.85 -15.88 -26.57
CA ALA A 13 2.12 -15.90 -25.14
C ALA A 13 1.13 -14.93 -24.48
N ALA A 14 0.13 -15.47 -23.77
CA ALA A 14 -0.88 -14.67 -23.09
C ALA A 14 -0.20 -13.60 -22.22
N LEU A 15 -0.40 -12.32 -22.57
CA LEU A 15 0.23 -11.20 -21.90
C LEU A 15 -0.32 -11.04 -20.48
N GLU A 16 0.42 -11.43 -19.46
CA GLU A 16 -0.01 -11.29 -18.06
C GLU A 16 0.30 -9.89 -17.50
N TRP A 17 -0.62 -9.32 -16.70
CA TRP A 17 -0.33 -8.13 -15.91
C TRP A 17 -0.13 -8.52 -14.47
N LEU A 18 1.05 -8.23 -13.92
CA LEU A 18 1.41 -8.60 -12.56
C LEU A 18 1.65 -7.34 -11.71
N ALA A 19 1.29 -7.42 -10.43
CA ALA A 19 1.54 -6.40 -9.43
C ALA A 19 2.06 -7.03 -8.14
N GLY A 20 2.25 -6.21 -7.11
CA GLY A 20 2.84 -6.60 -5.83
C GLY A 20 4.25 -6.05 -5.63
N GLY A 21 5.04 -6.71 -4.79
CA GLY A 21 6.40 -6.32 -4.45
C GLY A 21 7.49 -6.97 -5.32
N ARG A 22 7.29 -8.21 -5.77
CA ARG A 22 8.27 -8.92 -6.60
C ARG A 22 7.65 -10.06 -7.43
N PRO A 23 6.79 -9.74 -8.41
CA PRO A 23 6.20 -10.75 -9.27
C PRO A 23 7.25 -11.61 -9.96
N LEU A 24 6.92 -12.91 -10.07
CA LEU A 24 7.78 -13.98 -10.59
C LEU A 24 9.14 -14.12 -9.86
N GLY A 25 9.32 -13.47 -8.71
CA GLY A 25 10.60 -13.41 -8.01
C GLY A 25 11.69 -12.65 -8.78
N ARG A 26 11.33 -11.85 -9.79
CA ARG A 26 12.29 -11.22 -10.72
C ARG A 26 12.25 -9.72 -10.71
N PHE A 27 11.05 -9.14 -10.69
CA PHE A 27 10.87 -7.71 -10.93
C PHE A 27 10.54 -7.01 -9.61
N PRO A 28 11.48 -6.32 -8.94
CA PRO A 28 11.16 -5.57 -7.74
C PRO A 28 10.24 -4.41 -8.13
N LEU A 29 8.96 -4.52 -7.77
CA LEU A 29 7.94 -3.53 -8.07
C LEU A 29 7.63 -2.69 -6.84
N GLY A 30 7.26 -1.45 -7.11
CA GLY A 30 7.04 -0.44 -6.11
C GLY A 30 5.78 0.36 -6.37
N GLY A 31 5.07 0.71 -5.31
CA GLY A 31 3.99 1.68 -5.34
C GLY A 31 4.46 2.97 -4.67
N HIS A 32 4.14 4.10 -5.27
CA HIS A 32 4.36 5.39 -4.63
C HIS A 32 3.09 6.24 -4.67
N ILE A 33 2.89 7.03 -3.63
CA ILE A 33 1.75 7.92 -3.51
C ILE A 33 2.28 9.34 -3.32
N HIS A 34 1.73 10.28 -4.09
CA HIS A 34 2.12 11.68 -4.04
C HIS A 34 1.27 12.39 -2.99
N LEU A 35 1.94 13.04 -2.04
CA LEU A 35 1.33 13.83 -0.98
C LEU A 35 1.64 15.30 -1.27
N SER A 36 0.73 15.95 -2.00
CA SER A 36 0.85 17.35 -2.40
C SER A 36 0.37 18.29 -1.30
N GLY A 37 1.02 19.45 -1.15
CA GLY A 37 0.61 20.48 -0.18
C GLY A 37 0.85 20.12 1.30
N LEU A 38 1.54 19.01 1.58
CA LEU A 38 1.91 18.60 2.92
C LEU A 38 3.44 18.72 3.10
N PRO A 39 3.91 19.30 4.22
CA PRO A 39 5.34 19.34 4.50
C PRO A 39 5.85 17.91 4.76
N LEU A 40 7.02 17.59 4.20
CA LEU A 40 7.72 16.37 4.54
C LEU A 40 8.31 16.51 5.95
N THR A 41 7.79 15.75 6.91
CA THR A 41 8.32 15.69 8.28
C THR A 41 8.60 14.26 8.67
N SER A 42 9.59 14.04 9.54
CA SER A 42 9.89 12.71 10.09
C SER A 42 8.70 12.09 10.83
N GLU A 43 7.87 12.93 11.46
CA GLU A 43 6.65 12.49 12.15
C GLU A 43 5.62 11.92 11.18
N LEU A 44 5.34 12.62 10.08
CA LEU A 44 4.42 12.13 9.06
C LEU A 44 4.92 10.85 8.42
N VAL A 45 6.23 10.74 8.15
CA VAL A 45 6.84 9.52 7.63
C VAL A 45 6.66 8.35 8.60
N ARG A 46 6.90 8.54 9.90
CA ARG A 46 6.66 7.49 10.91
C ARG A 46 5.19 7.08 11.00
N VAL A 47 4.26 8.02 10.85
CA VAL A 47 2.82 7.73 10.78
C VAL A 47 2.54 6.85 9.57
N LEU A 48 3.03 7.20 8.39
CA LEU A 48 2.82 6.41 7.17
C LEU A 48 3.44 5.01 7.28
N ASP A 49 4.66 4.89 7.81
CA ASP A 49 5.30 3.59 8.02
C ASP A 49 4.47 2.72 8.98
N THR A 50 4.04 3.28 10.11
CA THR A 50 3.31 2.54 11.15
C THR A 50 1.89 2.17 10.75
N TYR A 51 1.16 3.11 10.16
CA TYR A 51 -0.28 2.99 9.93
C TYR A 51 -0.65 2.59 8.50
N VAL A 52 0.31 2.58 7.56
CA VAL A 52 0.08 2.15 6.18
C VAL A 52 1.05 1.04 5.80
N THR A 53 2.36 1.22 5.96
CA THR A 53 3.33 0.20 5.52
C THR A 53 3.22 -1.09 6.30
N LEU A 54 3.25 -1.06 7.64
CA LEU A 54 3.18 -2.31 8.42
C LEU A 54 1.86 -3.07 8.15
N PRO A 55 0.68 -2.43 8.12
CA PRO A 55 -0.55 -3.10 7.74
C PRO A 55 -0.57 -3.65 6.31
N VAL A 56 0.04 -2.97 5.34
CA VAL A 56 0.16 -3.50 3.98
C VAL A 56 1.16 -4.67 3.91
N ALA A 57 2.26 -4.61 4.67
CA ALA A 57 3.31 -5.62 4.69
C ALA A 57 2.82 -6.98 5.22
N VAL A 58 1.81 -7.01 6.10
CA VAL A 58 1.24 -8.27 6.58
C VAL A 58 0.37 -8.96 5.51
N LEU A 59 -0.18 -8.21 4.55
CA LEU A 59 -0.93 -8.74 3.40
C LEU A 59 -0.02 -9.03 2.17
N GLU A 60 1.15 -8.40 2.13
CA GLU A 60 2.15 -8.57 1.06
C GLU A 60 2.70 -10.01 1.02
N ASP A 61 2.93 -10.56 -0.17
CA ASP A 61 3.61 -11.85 -0.35
C ASP A 61 5.08 -11.76 0.16
N PRO A 62 5.63 -12.80 0.82
CA PRO A 62 6.98 -12.72 1.40
C PRO A 62 8.08 -12.38 0.38
N SER A 63 7.92 -12.79 -0.88
CA SER A 63 8.90 -12.56 -1.93
C SER A 63 9.15 -11.07 -2.18
N GLY A 64 8.15 -10.23 -1.92
CA GLY A 64 8.22 -8.77 -2.03
C GLY A 64 9.29 -8.16 -1.13
N ALA A 65 9.61 -8.78 0.02
CA ALA A 65 10.55 -8.24 1.00
C ALA A 65 11.95 -7.92 0.44
N SER A 66 12.38 -8.70 -0.56
CA SER A 66 13.68 -8.52 -1.20
C SER A 66 13.81 -7.22 -2.02
N ARG A 67 12.73 -6.48 -2.26
CA ARG A 67 12.77 -5.13 -2.86
C ARG A 67 13.31 -4.07 -1.88
N ARG A 68 12.98 -4.23 -0.59
CA ARG A 68 13.15 -3.22 0.49
C ARG A 68 14.57 -2.64 0.61
N PRO A 69 15.66 -3.42 0.41
CA PRO A 69 17.02 -2.86 0.45
C PRO A 69 17.32 -1.81 -0.63
N ARG A 70 16.60 -1.80 -1.75
CA ARG A 70 16.82 -0.88 -2.87
C ARG A 70 15.67 0.12 -3.05
N TYR A 71 14.45 -0.34 -2.82
CA TYR A 71 13.24 0.43 -2.94
C TYR A 71 12.23 -0.11 -1.93
N GLY A 72 11.64 0.76 -1.12
CA GLY A 72 10.69 0.32 -0.11
C GLY A 72 11.30 0.07 1.26
N THR A 73 12.40 0.74 1.60
CA THR A 73 12.84 0.80 2.99
C THR A 73 11.84 1.63 3.81
N LEU A 74 11.71 1.38 5.11
CA LEU A 74 10.93 2.27 5.98
C LEU A 74 11.50 3.69 5.85
N GLY A 75 10.61 4.66 5.71
CA GLY A 75 10.95 6.05 5.45
C GLY A 75 11.44 6.40 4.06
N ASP A 76 11.28 5.53 3.06
CA ASP A 76 11.61 5.84 1.67
C ASP A 76 10.68 6.95 1.12
N VAL A 77 11.23 8.15 1.00
CA VAL A 77 10.53 9.35 0.52
C VAL A 77 11.40 10.13 -0.46
N ARG A 78 10.74 10.87 -1.35
CA ARG A 78 11.41 11.80 -2.26
C ARG A 78 10.66 13.13 -2.30
N LEU A 79 11.34 14.22 -1.97
CA LEU A 79 10.78 15.57 -2.11
C LEU A 79 10.41 15.85 -3.57
N GLN A 80 9.25 16.47 -3.78
CA GLN A 80 8.78 16.86 -5.09
C GLN A 80 8.30 18.31 -5.08
N VAL A 81 8.79 19.09 -6.03
CA VAL A 81 8.43 20.50 -6.19
C VAL A 81 7.15 20.57 -7.02
N HIS A 82 6.00 20.38 -6.38
CA HIS A 82 4.68 20.38 -7.05
C HIS A 82 4.25 21.80 -7.43
N GLY A 83 4.83 22.39 -8.49
CA GLY A 83 4.38 23.66 -9.07
C GLY A 83 4.28 24.85 -8.09
N GLY A 84 5.03 24.82 -6.98
CA GLY A 84 5.00 25.82 -5.90
C GLY A 84 4.28 25.41 -4.61
N ALA A 85 3.39 24.41 -4.63
CA ALA A 85 2.67 23.94 -3.44
C ALA A 85 3.50 23.01 -2.53
N GLY A 86 4.63 22.50 -3.02
CA GLY A 86 5.46 21.54 -2.31
C GLY A 86 4.81 20.16 -2.14
N GLY A 87 5.52 19.25 -1.49
CA GLY A 87 5.06 17.87 -1.25
C GLY A 87 6.18 16.84 -1.39
N PHE A 88 5.78 15.57 -1.36
CA PHE A 88 6.72 14.46 -1.51
C PHE A 88 6.04 13.19 -2.05
N GLU A 89 6.85 12.29 -2.58
CA GLU A 89 6.48 10.91 -2.88
C GLU A 89 6.76 10.06 -1.65
N TYR A 90 5.76 9.32 -1.20
CA TYR A 90 5.95 8.22 -0.28
C TYR A 90 6.15 6.93 -1.07
N ARG A 91 7.29 6.25 -0.89
CA ARG A 91 7.79 5.20 -1.80
C ARG A 91 8.00 3.85 -1.10
N THR A 92 7.56 3.73 0.15
CA THR A 92 7.78 2.51 0.95
C THR A 92 6.97 1.29 0.43
N LEU A 93 5.80 1.53 -0.15
CA LEU A 93 4.81 0.48 -0.45
C LEU A 93 5.22 -0.41 -1.65
N PRO A 94 4.78 -1.68 -1.68
CA PRO A 94 4.79 -2.47 -2.91
C PRO A 94 3.75 -1.92 -3.88
N SER A 95 3.71 -2.44 -5.12
CA SER A 95 2.57 -2.18 -5.99
C SER A 95 1.32 -2.83 -5.39
N PHE A 96 0.41 -2.01 -4.86
CA PHE A 96 -0.85 -2.47 -4.26
C PHE A 96 -2.00 -2.57 -5.27
N LEU A 97 -1.69 -2.49 -6.57
CA LEU A 97 -2.66 -2.55 -7.68
C LEU A 97 -3.15 -3.99 -7.97
N ILE A 98 -3.19 -4.86 -6.97
CA ILE A 98 -3.65 -6.25 -7.12
C ILE A 98 -5.12 -6.28 -7.57
N SER A 99 -5.95 -5.39 -7.04
CA SER A 99 -7.34 -5.21 -7.47
C SER A 99 -7.81 -3.78 -7.18
N PRO A 100 -8.89 -3.31 -7.85
CA PRO A 100 -9.50 -2.01 -7.54
C PRO A 100 -9.95 -1.90 -6.07
N ALA A 101 -10.41 -3.01 -5.49
CA ALA A 101 -10.85 -3.06 -4.10
C ALA A 101 -9.67 -2.81 -3.14
N LEU A 102 -8.59 -3.59 -3.27
CA LEU A 102 -7.39 -3.43 -2.43
C LEU A 102 -6.77 -2.04 -2.62
N ALA A 103 -6.71 -1.54 -3.85
CA ALA A 103 -6.16 -0.22 -4.10
C ALA A 103 -6.94 0.90 -3.39
N ARG A 104 -8.28 0.83 -3.41
CA ARG A 104 -9.13 1.78 -2.67
C ARG A 104 -8.96 1.66 -1.16
N GLU A 105 -8.83 0.45 -0.64
CA GLU A 105 -8.59 0.19 0.78
C GLU A 105 -7.26 0.80 1.24
N VAL A 106 -6.17 0.59 0.50
CA VAL A 106 -4.84 1.15 0.82
C VAL A 106 -4.84 2.68 0.72
N LEU A 107 -5.49 3.25 -0.29
CA LEU A 107 -5.61 4.71 -0.44
C LEU A 107 -6.45 5.33 0.69
N ALA A 108 -7.54 4.68 1.10
CA ALA A 108 -8.34 5.12 2.25
C ALA A 108 -7.53 5.05 3.55
N LEU A 109 -6.79 3.96 3.77
CA LEU A 109 -5.91 3.81 4.92
C LEU A 109 -4.86 4.94 4.99
N MET A 110 -4.23 5.28 3.86
CA MET A 110 -3.29 6.39 3.79
C MET A 110 -3.96 7.74 4.05
N LYS A 111 -5.10 8.01 3.42
CA LYS A 111 -5.85 9.26 3.63
C LYS A 111 -6.18 9.45 5.10
N ALA A 112 -6.76 8.44 5.76
CA ALA A 112 -7.08 8.48 7.18
C ALA A 112 -5.82 8.72 8.03
N ALA A 113 -4.73 8.00 7.76
CA ALA A 113 -3.48 8.15 8.50
C ALA A 113 -2.92 9.59 8.42
N VAL A 114 -2.99 10.20 7.24
CA VAL A 114 -2.52 11.58 7.02
C VAL A 114 -3.46 12.58 7.69
N THR A 115 -4.77 12.44 7.52
CA THR A 115 -5.78 13.36 8.07
C THR A 115 -5.76 13.38 9.59
N HIS A 116 -5.72 12.20 10.21
CA HIS A 116 -5.81 12.06 11.68
C HIS A 116 -4.45 11.96 12.37
N ARG A 117 -3.33 12.18 11.67
CA ARG A 117 -1.95 12.00 12.16
C ARG A 117 -1.68 12.57 13.56
N HIS A 118 -2.31 13.68 13.91
CA HIS A 118 -2.13 14.36 15.21
C HIS A 118 -2.79 13.62 16.39
N ARG A 119 -3.81 12.80 16.11
CA ARG A 119 -4.54 12.02 17.12
C ARG A 119 -3.96 10.61 17.29
N LEU A 120 -3.10 10.17 16.35
CA LEU A 120 -2.49 8.84 16.33
C LEU A 120 -1.33 8.72 17.34
N LYS A 121 -1.44 7.75 18.26
CA LYS A 121 -0.55 7.62 19.44
C LYS A 121 0.52 6.52 19.35
N ARG A 122 0.66 5.80 18.23
CA ARG A 122 1.58 4.64 18.09
C ARG A 122 2.99 4.99 17.61
N ARG A 123 3.60 6.03 18.18
CA ARG A 123 4.90 6.55 17.72
C ARG A 123 6.08 5.59 17.94
N ASP A 124 5.95 4.67 18.90
CA ASP A 124 7.01 3.72 19.29
C ASP A 124 6.85 2.33 18.66
N SER A 125 5.92 2.18 17.71
CA SER A 125 5.65 0.89 17.05
C SER A 125 6.73 0.44 16.08
N LEU A 126 7.62 1.33 15.65
CA LEU A 126 8.80 0.99 14.85
C LEU A 126 9.97 0.60 15.75
N CYS A 127 9.80 -0.48 16.50
CA CYS A 127 10.87 -1.06 17.31
C CYS A 127 11.68 -2.11 16.54
N ASP A 128 12.87 -2.39 17.04
CA ASP A 128 13.85 -3.31 16.45
C ASP A 128 13.28 -4.65 15.94
N PRO A 129 12.48 -5.40 16.73
CA PRO A 129 11.88 -6.65 16.26
C PRO A 129 10.97 -6.45 15.05
N VAL A 130 10.18 -5.38 15.03
CA VAL A 130 9.20 -5.06 13.98
C VAL A 130 9.90 -4.62 12.71
N ILE A 131 10.92 -3.77 12.84
CA ILE A 131 11.76 -3.34 11.72
C ILE A 131 12.44 -4.56 11.09
N ARG A 132 13.00 -5.47 11.89
CA ARG A 132 13.61 -6.72 11.37
C ARG A 132 12.57 -7.63 10.71
N ALA A 133 11.40 -7.81 11.32
CA ALA A 133 10.31 -8.60 10.74
C ALA A 133 9.89 -8.03 9.37
N TYR A 134 9.71 -6.70 9.30
CA TYR A 134 9.49 -5.98 8.06
C TYR A 134 10.64 -6.23 7.07
N HIS A 135 11.89 -5.88 7.35
CA HIS A 135 12.94 -6.02 6.33
C HIS A 135 13.19 -7.47 5.87
N THR A 136 12.96 -8.46 6.73
CA THR A 136 13.14 -9.89 6.39
C THR A 136 11.93 -10.53 5.71
N GLY A 137 10.78 -9.85 5.61
CA GLY A 137 9.58 -10.44 5.01
C GLY A 137 8.87 -11.48 5.87
N ARG A 138 9.22 -11.54 7.16
CA ARG A 138 8.62 -12.48 8.12
C ARG A 138 7.48 -11.79 8.84
N THR A 139 6.26 -12.26 8.61
CA THR A 139 5.08 -11.82 9.36
C THR A 139 5.11 -12.46 10.75
N THR A 140 5.83 -11.85 11.69
CA THR A 140 5.84 -12.30 13.09
C THR A 140 4.55 -11.88 13.79
N GLU A 141 4.28 -12.50 14.94
CA GLU A 141 3.11 -12.15 15.75
C GLU A 141 3.15 -10.69 16.21
N GLU A 142 4.33 -10.17 16.55
CA GLU A 142 4.51 -8.77 16.95
C GLU A 142 4.20 -7.81 15.81
N LEU A 143 4.69 -8.09 14.59
CA LEU A 143 4.38 -7.29 13.41
C LEU A 143 2.87 -7.30 13.12
N ARG A 144 2.26 -8.49 13.18
CA ARG A 144 0.81 -8.66 12.96
C ARG A 144 -0.01 -7.91 14.00
N LEU A 145 0.36 -7.99 15.28
CA LEU A 145 -0.30 -7.27 16.37
C LEU A 145 -0.21 -5.76 16.20
N ILE A 146 0.96 -5.24 15.82
CA ILE A 146 1.16 -3.80 15.61
C ILE A 146 0.39 -3.31 14.38
N ALA A 147 0.47 -4.03 13.25
CA ALA A 147 -0.31 -3.76 12.06
C ALA A 147 -1.81 -3.70 12.37
N TRP A 148 -2.31 -4.72 13.08
CA TRP A 148 -3.71 -4.79 13.48
C TRP A 148 -4.12 -3.63 14.38
N SER A 149 -3.30 -3.35 15.38
CA SER A 149 -3.52 -2.29 16.34
C SER A 149 -3.46 -0.89 15.73
N ALA A 150 -2.69 -0.71 14.66
CA ALA A 150 -2.63 0.53 13.90
C ALA A 150 -3.94 0.76 13.13
N VAL A 151 -4.43 -0.25 12.40
CA VAL A 151 -5.72 -0.18 11.67
C VAL A 151 -6.89 0.04 12.63
N ARG A 152 -6.91 -0.67 13.78
CA ARG A 152 -7.92 -0.46 14.83
C ARG A 152 -7.89 0.96 15.42
N GLY A 153 -6.70 1.54 15.57
CA GLY A 153 -6.57 2.92 16.01
C GLY A 153 -7.19 3.91 15.02
N LEU A 154 -6.95 3.72 13.72
CA LEU A 154 -7.57 4.55 12.67
C LEU A 154 -9.09 4.42 12.65
N LEU A 155 -9.61 3.20 12.77
CA LEU A 155 -11.06 2.98 12.83
C LEU A 155 -11.69 3.73 14.00
N ALA A 156 -11.07 3.68 15.19
CA ALA A 156 -11.58 4.39 16.36
C ALA A 156 -11.61 5.91 16.15
N GLU A 157 -10.57 6.49 15.53
CA GLU A 157 -10.54 7.93 15.24
C GLU A 157 -11.63 8.34 14.22
N LEU A 158 -11.86 7.52 13.20
CA LEU A 158 -12.90 7.76 12.20
C LEU A 158 -14.31 7.55 12.77
N GLU A 159 -14.49 6.59 13.67
CA GLU A 159 -15.77 6.38 14.35
C GLU A 159 -16.11 7.56 15.27
N ASP A 160 -15.14 8.11 16.00
CA ASP A 160 -15.28 9.34 16.81
C ASP A 160 -15.68 10.54 15.93
N GLU A 161 -15.03 10.71 14.76
CA GLU A 161 -15.37 11.78 13.82
C GLU A 161 -16.74 11.58 13.17
N ALA A 162 -17.11 10.35 12.80
CA ALA A 162 -18.39 10.05 12.15
C ALA A 162 -19.60 10.37 13.06
N VAL A 163 -19.44 10.23 14.39
CA VAL A 163 -20.45 10.68 15.36
C VAL A 163 -20.67 12.20 15.27
N SER A 164 -19.68 12.94 14.77
CA SER A 164 -19.64 14.41 14.75
C SER A 164 -19.82 15.04 13.36
N ALA A 165 -19.90 14.26 12.27
CA ALA A 165 -19.84 14.74 10.88
C ALA A 165 -20.84 14.06 9.92
N GLU A 166 -21.24 14.74 8.85
CA GLU A 166 -22.20 14.23 7.85
C GLU A 166 -21.52 13.67 6.57
N SER A 167 -21.79 12.38 6.28
CA SER A 167 -21.74 11.69 4.98
C SER A 167 -20.40 11.25 4.34
N GLY A 168 -19.24 11.86 4.64
CA GLY A 168 -17.95 11.46 4.04
C GLY A 168 -17.28 10.23 4.68
N THR A 169 -17.44 10.08 5.98
CA THR A 169 -16.66 9.15 6.81
C THR A 169 -17.09 7.68 6.66
N GLU A 170 -18.37 7.41 6.36
CA GLU A 170 -18.90 6.04 6.29
C GLU A 170 -18.24 5.20 5.18
N ARG A 171 -17.98 5.80 4.02
CA ARG A 171 -17.31 5.09 2.91
C ARG A 171 -15.86 4.76 3.26
N GLU A 172 -15.17 5.66 3.93
CA GLU A 172 -13.78 5.46 4.38
C GLU A 172 -13.71 4.39 5.48
N LEU A 173 -14.64 4.43 6.45
CA LEU A 173 -14.83 3.38 7.45
C LEU A 173 -15.07 2.01 6.81
N ALA A 174 -15.96 1.92 5.82
CA ALA A 174 -16.25 0.66 5.14
C ALA A 174 -15.01 0.07 4.44
N LEU A 175 -14.20 0.92 3.79
CA LEU A 175 -12.94 0.50 3.15
C LEU A 175 -11.91 0.03 4.17
N ILE A 176 -11.70 0.77 5.26
CA ILE A 176 -10.72 0.40 6.29
C ILE A 176 -11.18 -0.85 7.07
N ARG A 177 -12.49 -1.01 7.32
CA ARG A 177 -13.06 -2.26 7.86
C ARG A 177 -12.86 -3.45 6.91
N SER A 178 -12.95 -3.23 5.60
CA SER A 178 -12.63 -4.26 4.60
C SER A 178 -11.17 -4.68 4.65
N PHE A 179 -10.26 -3.70 4.68
CA PHE A 179 -8.84 -3.95 4.87
C PHE A 179 -8.56 -4.72 6.16
N ALA A 180 -9.22 -4.32 7.25
CA ALA A 180 -9.09 -4.94 8.55
C ALA A 180 -9.45 -6.44 8.51
N ARG A 181 -10.57 -6.81 7.86
CA ARG A 181 -10.96 -8.22 7.67
C ARG A 181 -9.90 -9.06 6.93
N ARG A 182 -9.12 -8.45 6.03
CA ARG A 182 -8.02 -9.15 5.35
C ARG A 182 -6.90 -9.51 6.33
N ILE A 183 -6.56 -8.60 7.24
CA ILE A 183 -5.57 -8.88 8.30
C ILE A 183 -6.06 -10.00 9.21
N ASP A 184 -7.32 -9.91 9.68
CA ASP A 184 -7.90 -10.90 10.60
C ASP A 184 -7.95 -12.30 10.00
N SER A 185 -8.29 -12.41 8.71
CA SER A 185 -8.33 -13.69 8.00
C SER A 185 -6.95 -14.25 7.63
N GLY A 186 -5.87 -13.51 7.86
CA GLY A 186 -4.53 -13.86 7.40
C GLY A 186 -4.42 -13.87 5.87
N TRP A 187 -5.33 -13.17 5.17
CA TRP A 187 -5.33 -13.10 3.72
C TRP A 187 -4.05 -12.43 3.22
N ARG A 188 -3.49 -12.97 2.15
CA ARG A 188 -2.33 -12.40 1.45
C ARG A 188 -2.60 -12.40 -0.05
N TRP A 189 -2.11 -11.39 -0.74
CA TRP A 189 -2.23 -11.39 -2.20
C TRP A 189 -1.25 -12.38 -2.83
N ASN A 190 -1.59 -12.86 -4.02
CA ASN A 190 -0.73 -13.71 -4.83
C ASN A 190 -0.04 -12.87 -5.91
N GLU A 191 1.28 -12.71 -5.81
CA GLU A 191 2.12 -11.96 -6.77
C GLU A 191 2.15 -12.58 -8.19
N ARG A 192 1.67 -13.82 -8.34
CA ARG A 192 1.58 -14.52 -9.62
C ARG A 192 0.22 -14.39 -10.29
N ALA A 193 -0.76 -13.78 -9.63
CA ALA A 193 -2.09 -13.63 -10.21
C ALA A 193 -2.07 -12.55 -11.30
N ASP A 194 -2.62 -12.86 -12.47
CA ASP A 194 -2.89 -11.87 -13.50
C ASP A 194 -3.99 -10.92 -13.03
N ILE A 195 -3.65 -9.64 -12.89
CA ILE A 195 -4.54 -8.64 -12.34
C ILE A 195 -5.60 -8.18 -13.35
N ARG A 196 -5.46 -8.47 -14.65
CA ARG A 196 -6.43 -8.01 -15.69
C ARG A 196 -7.85 -8.41 -15.35
N GLN A 197 -8.05 -9.65 -14.87
CA GLN A 197 -9.35 -10.15 -14.46
C GLN A 197 -9.92 -9.33 -13.28
N ALA A 198 -9.09 -9.03 -12.27
CA ALA A 198 -9.52 -8.24 -11.11
C ALA A 198 -9.85 -6.79 -11.47
N TRP A 199 -9.22 -6.25 -12.51
CA TRP A 199 -9.45 -4.90 -13.03
C TRP A 199 -10.48 -4.83 -14.16
N ALA A 200 -11.10 -5.95 -14.52
CA ALA A 200 -12.04 -6.07 -15.64
C ALA A 200 -11.47 -5.56 -16.98
N VAL A 201 -10.15 -5.71 -17.18
CA VAL A 201 -9.47 -5.34 -18.42
C VAL A 201 -9.53 -6.52 -19.38
N GLY A 202 -10.39 -6.41 -20.41
CA GLY A 202 -10.33 -7.20 -21.65
C GLY A 202 -10.15 -8.71 -21.49
N MET A 203 -11.21 -9.42 -21.10
CA MET A 203 -11.39 -10.83 -21.48
C MET A 203 -12.38 -10.98 -22.65
N GLU A 204 -12.44 -9.99 -23.54
CA GLU A 204 -13.12 -10.15 -24.84
C GLU A 204 -12.17 -10.89 -25.76
N GLY A 205 -12.33 -12.21 -25.86
CA GLY A 205 -11.50 -13.01 -26.75
C GLY A 205 -11.61 -14.52 -26.62
N THR A 206 -12.73 -15.08 -26.16
CA THR A 206 -13.11 -16.49 -26.42
C THR A 206 -14.62 -16.65 -26.24
N ALA A 207 -15.38 -16.48 -27.32
CA ALA A 207 -16.71 -17.05 -27.51
C ALA A 207 -16.81 -17.53 -28.96
#